data_AF-A0A962DQG3-F1
#
_entry.id   AF-A0A962DQG3-F1
#
_cell.length_a   1.000
_cell.length_b   1.000
_cell.length_c   1.000
_cell.angle_alpha   90.00
_cell.angle_beta   90.00
_cell.angle_gamma   90.00
#
_symmetry.space_group_name_H-M   'P 1'
#
loop_
_entity.id
_entity.type
_entity.pdbx_description
1 polymer ?
#
loop_
_entity_poly.entity_id
_entity_poly.type
_entity_poly.pdbx_seq_one_letter_code
_entity_poly.pdbx_strand_id
1 'polypeptide(L)' 'MLIELSKDQERKLLELVMAKSRAEVEADCEPSGYELVISVGGPFGADASVRIGRTHHDLGEVNITLGSDAEEGI' A
#
# COMPACT_ATOMS: atom_id res chain seq x y z
N MET A 1 -2.96 -4.02 -14.74
CA MET A 1 -3.72 -3.95 -13.47
C MET A 1 -3.39 -2.64 -12.80
N LEU A 2 -4.41 -1.84 -12.49
CA LEU A 2 -4.29 -0.57 -11.79
C LEU A 2 -4.89 -0.74 -10.39
N ILE A 3 -4.14 -0.33 -9.36
CA ILE A 3 -4.59 -0.34 -7.96
C ILE A 3 -4.59 1.12 -7.50
N GLU A 4 -5.76 1.63 -7.15
CA GLU A 4 -5.92 3.03 -6.76
C GLU A 4 -6.08 3.13 -5.25
N LEU A 5 -5.13 3.83 -4.62
CA LEU A 5 -5.29 4.29 -3.25
C LEU A 5 -6.04 5.63 -3.26
N SER A 6 -7.03 5.76 -2.39
CA SER A 6 -7.64 7.06 -2.12
C SER A 6 -6.62 8.04 -1.53
N LYS A 7 -6.91 9.34 -1.61
CA LYS A 7 -6.05 10.37 -1.01
C LYS A 7 -5.86 10.22 0.49
N ASP A 8 -6.87 9.71 1.18
CA ASP A 8 -6.75 9.40 2.60
C ASP A 8 -5.81 8.23 2.88
N GLN A 9 -5.81 7.22 2.01
CA GLN A 9 -4.89 6.08 2.09
C GLN A 9 -3.46 6.48 1.77
N GLU A 10 -3.24 7.28 0.72
CA GLU A 10 -1.93 7.85 0.40
C GLU A 10 -1.36 8.65 1.59
N ARG A 11 -2.19 9.50 2.20
CA ARG A 11 -1.79 10.29 3.37
C ARG A 11 -1.41 9.40 4.55
N LYS A 12 -2.26 8.43 4.90
CA LYS A 12 -1.99 7.49 6.01
C LYS A 12 -0.69 6.70 5.78
N LEU A 13 -0.49 6.22 4.55
CA LEU A 13 0.73 5.52 4.15
C LEU A 13 1.96 6.42 4.35
N LEU A 14 1.92 7.64 3.83
CA LEU A 14 3.03 8.59 3.94
C LEU A 14 3.33 8.95 5.40
N GLU A 15 2.32 9.21 6.23
CA GLU A 15 2.48 9.51 7.65
C GLU A 15 3.18 8.35 8.40
N LEU A 16 2.73 7.11 8.18
CA LEU A 16 3.31 5.92 8.82
C LEU A 16 4.76 5.69 8.40
N VAL A 17 5.03 5.77 7.10
CA VAL A 17 6.37 5.52 6.56
C VAL A 17 7.33 6.63 6.95
N MET A 18 6.92 7.89 6.89
CA MET A 18 7.79 9.01 7.29
C MET A 18 8.11 8.96 8.78
N ALA A 19 7.13 8.66 9.64
CA ALA A 19 7.37 8.55 11.08
C ALA A 19 8.42 7.48 11.40
N LYS A 20 8.33 6.31 10.76
CA LYS A 20 9.30 5.22 10.93
C LYS A 20 10.68 5.61 10.38
N SER A 21 10.76 6.00 9.11
CA SER A 21 12.03 6.31 8.45
C SER A 21 12.77 7.43 9.17
N ARG A 22 12.03 8.44 9.66
CA ARG A 22 12.60 9.52 10.45
C ARG A 22 13.22 9.00 11.76
N ALA A 23 12.52 8.13 12.48
CA ALA A 23 13.04 7.56 13.72
C ALA A 23 14.31 6.72 13.50
N GLU A 24 14.38 5.97 12.38
CA GLU A 24 15.57 5.19 12.02
C GLU A 24 16.75 6.09 11.62
N VAL A 25 16.51 7.13 10.83
CA VAL A 25 17.53 8.12 10.45
C VAL A 25 18.03 8.90 11.67
N GLU A 26 17.14 9.33 12.57
CA GLU A 26 17.52 10.02 13.82
C GLU A 26 18.33 9.11 14.75
N ALA A 27 18.18 7.78 14.63
CA ALA A 27 18.98 6.78 15.32
C ALA A 27 20.27 6.37 14.57
N ASP A 28 20.64 7.10 13.51
CA ASP A 28 21.78 6.81 12.63
C ASP A 28 21.76 5.39 12.04
N CYS A 29 20.56 4.88 11.79
CA CYS A 29 20.30 3.57 11.21
C CYS A 29 19.79 3.69 9.77
N GLU A 30 20.12 2.70 8.94
CA GLU A 30 19.56 2.59 7.59
C GLU A 30 18.05 2.24 7.66
N PRO A 31 17.17 2.96 6.93
CA PRO A 31 15.74 2.69 6.99
C PRO A 31 15.40 1.28 6.53
N SER A 32 14.70 0.52 7.36
CA SER A 32 14.45 -0.91 7.12
C SER A 32 13.32 -1.19 6.10
N GLY A 33 12.81 -0.15 5.43
CA GLY A 33 11.78 -0.25 4.40
C GLY A 33 10.38 -0.57 4.94
N TYR A 34 9.43 -0.78 4.03
CA TYR A 34 8.06 -1.20 4.34
C TYR A 34 7.48 -1.94 3.13
N GLU A 35 6.39 -2.69 3.34
CA GLU A 35 5.69 -3.37 2.26
C GLU A 35 4.26 -2.86 2.17
N LEU A 36 3.80 -2.56 0.95
CA LEU A 36 2.39 -2.37 0.66
C LEU A 36 1.80 -3.73 0.26
N VAL A 37 0.83 -4.21 1.03
CA VAL A 37 0.18 -5.52 0.83
C VAL A 37 -1.22 -5.27 0.30
N ILE A 38 -1.53 -5.90 -0.84
CA ILE A 38 -2.84 -5.80 -1.50
C ILE A 38 -3.48 -7.19 -1.50
N SER A 39 -4.63 -7.29 -0.85
CA SER A 39 -5.43 -8.51 -0.81
C SER A 39 -6.51 -8.41 -1.89
N VAL A 40 -6.56 -9.35 -2.83
CA VAL A 40 -7.56 -9.36 -3.91
C VAL A 40 -8.57 -10.48 -3.66
N GLY A 41 -9.86 -10.14 -3.59
CA GLY A 41 -10.93 -11.15 -3.43
C GLY A 41 -11.11 -11.66 -2.01
N GLY A 42 -10.87 -10.82 -1.00
CA GLY A 42 -11.25 -11.12 0.38
C GLY A 42 -12.78 -11.14 0.56
N PRO A 43 -13.27 -11.55 1.75
CA PRO A 43 -14.71 -11.65 2.03
C PRO A 43 -15.49 -10.33 1.90
N PHE A 44 -14.79 -9.19 1.85
CA PHE A 44 -15.39 -7.85 1.81
C PHE A 44 -14.90 -6.98 0.63
N GLY A 45 -14.27 -7.58 -0.38
CA GLY A 45 -13.65 -6.85 -1.50
C GLY A 45 -12.13 -6.91 -1.46
N ALA A 46 -11.48 -6.00 -2.20
CA ALA A 46 -10.03 -5.88 -2.19
C ALA A 46 -9.59 -4.84 -1.16
N ASP A 47 -8.54 -5.12 -0.40
CA ASP A 47 -8.03 -4.25 0.66
C ASP A 47 -6.52 -4.02 0.54
N ALA A 48 -6.06 -2.96 1.19
CA ALA A 48 -4.66 -2.62 1.32
C ALA A 48 -4.24 -2.51 2.78
N SER A 49 -3.04 -2.96 3.09
CA SER A 49 -2.37 -2.73 4.36
C SER A 49 -0.89 -2.45 4.18
N VAL A 50 -0.28 -1.81 5.18
CA VAL A 50 1.16 -1.56 5.22
C VAL A 50 1.78 -2.48 6.26
N ARG A 51 2.80 -3.22 5.87
CA ARG A 51 3.62 -4.02 6.79
C ARG A 51 4.93 -3.31 7.09
N ILE A 52 5.16 -3.05 8.37
CA ILE A 52 6.39 -2.48 8.91
C ILE A 52 6.96 -3.46 9.92
N GLY A 53 8.01 -4.19 9.51
CA GLY A 53 8.55 -5.28 10.32
C GLY A 53 7.49 -6.37 10.54
N ARG A 54 7.05 -6.53 11.80
CA ARG A 54 6.00 -7.50 12.18
C ARG A 54 4.61 -6.87 12.32
N THR A 55 4.51 -5.55 12.22
CA THR A 55 3.27 -4.82 12.44
C THR A 55 2.53 -4.60 11.13
N HIS A 56 1.22 -4.82 11.14
CA HIS A 56 0.32 -4.49 10.04
C HIS A 56 -0.52 -3.26 10.39
N HIS A 57 -0.62 -2.34 9.44
CA HIS A 57 -1.46 -1.15 9.53
C HIS A 57 -2.48 -1.19 8.39
N ASP A 58 -3.76 -1.18 8.74
CA ASP A 58 -4.84 -1.21 7.75
C ASP A 58 -4.97 0.14 7.03
N LEU A 59 -5.01 0.10 5.70
CA LEU A 59 -5.34 1.24 4.85
C LEU A 59 -6.80 1.18 4.38
N GLY A 60 -7.46 0.03 4.45
CA GLY A 60 -8.84 -0.18 4.04
C GLY A 60 -9.01 -0.62 2.58
N GLU A 61 -10.25 -0.54 2.10
CA GLU A 61 -10.65 -1.04 0.78
C GLU A 61 -9.98 -0.28 -0.38
N VAL A 62 -9.65 -1.00 -1.45
CA VAL A 62 -9.03 -0.44 -2.66
C VAL A 62 -9.76 -0.86 -3.92
N ASN A 63 -9.75 0.02 -4.92
CA ASN A 63 -10.28 -0.28 -6.24
C ASN A 63 -9.19 -0.93 -7.09
N ILE A 64 -9.52 -2.07 -7.71
CA ILE A 64 -8.63 -2.78 -8.62
C ILE A 64 -9.29 -2.87 -9.98
N THR A 65 -8.65 -2.24 -10.96
CA THR A 65 -9.07 -2.31 -12.36
C THR A 65 -8.12 -3.23 -13.12
N LEU A 66 -8.65 -4.30 -13.69
CA LEU A 66 -7.90 -5.14 -14.62
C LEU A 66 -7.99 -4.51 -16.01
N GLY A 67 -6.84 -4.11 -16.55
CA GLY A 67 -6.76 -3.73 -17.96
C GLY A 67 -6.82 -4.99 -18.79
N SER A 68 -7.78 -5.07 -19.70
CA SER A 68 -7.72 -6.01 -20.82
C SER A 68 -6.86 -5.37 -21.89
N ASP A 69 -5.54 -5.61 -21.87
CA ASP A 69 -4.75 -5.52 -23.09
C ASP A 69 -5.10 -6.75 -23.95
N ALA A 70 -6.35 -6.77 -24.44
CA ALA A 70 -6.66 -7.38 -25.71
C ALA A 70 -6.86 -6.20 -26.65
N GLU A 71 -5.81 -5.85 -27.39
CA GLU A 71 -5.99 -5.16 -28.66
C GLU A 71 -6.82 -6.08 -29.57
N GLU A 72 -8.14 -6.08 -29.39
CA GLU A 72 -9.06 -6.45 -30.48
C GLU A 72 -9.22 -5.21 -31.38
N GLY A 73 -8.14 -4.92 -32.12
CA GLY A 73 -8.13 -3.98 -33.23
C GLY A 73 -8.36 -4.72 -34.53
N ILE A 74 -9.56 -4.55 -35.09
CA ILE A 74 -10.01 -4.97 -36.42
C ILE A 74 -9.24 -4.22 -37.51
#